data_AF-A0A919MH58-F1
#
_entry.id   AF-A0A919MH58-F1
#
_cell.length_a   1.000
_cell.length_b   1.000
_cell.length_c   1.000
_cell.angle_alpha   90.00
_cell.angle_beta   90.00
_cell.angle_gamma   90.00
#
_symmetry.space_group_name_H-M   'P 1'
#
loop_
_entity.id
_entity.type
_entity.pdbx_description
1 polymer ?
#
loop_
_entity_poly.entity_id
_entity_poly.type
_entity_poly.pdbx_seq_one_letter_code
_entity_poly.pdbx_strand_id
1 'polypeptide(L)'
;MTYLTDPSTPHDHDRRTEAVAVNLLTVVPIRHGRRTVGAYVMTAEGIRFQPAVDVTRIVVTALTTAAITTVTIAIAVAVRRPPAIRSVTMGPGGWVSLKGMQAPPMRSAAAPGRPWWARALRARRLVAER
;
A
#
# COMPACT_ATOMS: atom_id res chain seq x y z
N MET A 1 -35.20 58.13 70.70
CA MET A 1 -36.41 58.14 69.85
C MET A 1 -36.41 56.86 69.04
N THR A 2 -37.55 56.21 68.96
CA THR A 2 -37.77 54.76 69.04
C THR A 2 -38.06 54.17 67.64
N TYR A 3 -37.45 53.00 67.35
CA TYR A 3 -37.71 51.93 66.36
C TYR A 3 -38.55 52.18 65.08
N LEU A 4 -38.08 51.63 63.95
CA LEU A 4 -38.81 50.55 63.26
C LEU A 4 -37.90 49.75 62.31
N THR A 5 -37.73 48.47 62.64
CA THR A 5 -37.27 47.39 61.78
C THR A 5 -38.44 46.99 60.87
N ASP A 6 -38.22 46.84 59.57
CA ASP A 6 -39.14 46.09 58.70
C ASP A 6 -38.34 45.07 57.85
N PRO A 7 -38.56 43.75 58.05
CA PRO A 7 -37.94 42.69 57.29
C PRO A 7 -38.85 42.28 56.12
N SER A 8 -38.53 42.74 54.92
CA SER A 8 -39.15 42.23 53.68
C SER A 8 -38.07 41.81 52.68
N THR A 9 -37.52 40.62 52.95
CA THR A 9 -36.82 39.76 52.01
C THR A 9 -37.84 39.09 51.08
N PRO A 10 -37.88 39.38 49.77
CA PRO A 10 -38.28 38.39 48.81
C PRO A 10 -37.08 37.50 48.53
N HIS A 11 -37.19 36.22 48.91
CA HIS A 11 -36.30 35.15 48.49
C HIS A 11 -36.27 35.07 46.97
N ASP A 12 -35.29 35.73 46.34
CA ASP A 12 -34.86 35.45 44.98
C ASP A 12 -33.93 34.23 45.02
N HIS A 13 -34.52 33.05 45.25
CA HIS A 13 -33.84 31.75 45.18
C HIS A 13 -33.91 31.10 43.79
N ASP A 14 -34.35 31.84 42.76
CA ASP A 14 -34.56 31.30 41.41
C ASP A 14 -33.53 31.77 40.37
N ARG A 15 -32.40 32.34 40.79
CA ARG A 15 -31.14 32.06 40.09
C ARG A 15 -30.69 30.64 40.43
N ARG A 16 -31.46 29.69 39.88
CA ARG A 16 -30.96 28.40 39.45
C ARG A 16 -29.77 28.71 38.56
N THR A 17 -28.62 28.79 39.23
CA THR A 17 -27.32 28.72 38.64
C THR A 17 -27.32 27.32 38.11
N GLU A 18 -27.86 27.18 36.90
CA GLU A 18 -27.60 26.07 36.03
C GLU A 18 -26.08 26.02 36.04
N ALA A 19 -25.56 25.13 36.89
CA ALA A 19 -24.16 24.83 36.91
C ALA A 19 -23.94 24.30 35.50
N VAL A 20 -23.55 25.21 34.60
CA VAL A 20 -22.83 24.87 33.39
C VAL A 20 -21.74 24.00 33.94
N ALA A 21 -21.95 22.68 33.85
CA ALA A 21 -21.01 21.70 34.32
C ALA A 21 -19.78 22.03 33.50
N VAL A 22 -18.87 22.78 34.12
CA VAL A 22 -17.62 23.16 33.51
C VAL A 22 -16.93 21.83 33.40
N ASN A 23 -17.10 21.16 32.26
CA ASN A 23 -16.48 19.88 32.02
C ASN A 23 -14.99 20.22 31.94
N LEU A 24 -14.33 20.10 33.09
CA LEU A 24 -12.96 20.53 33.32
C LEU A 24 -12.04 19.58 32.54
N LEU A 25 -12.00 19.80 31.22
CA LEU A 25 -11.15 19.07 30.30
C LEU A 25 -9.72 19.52 30.55
N THR A 26 -8.98 18.71 31.31
CA THR A 26 -7.56 18.95 31.55
C THR A 26 -6.75 18.02 30.67
N VAL A 27 -5.90 18.58 29.82
CA VAL A 27 -5.04 17.81 28.90
C VAL A 27 -3.59 17.94 29.36
N VAL A 28 -3.01 16.82 29.80
CA VAL A 28 -1.61 16.76 30.25
C VAL A 28 -0.77 16.04 29.18
N PRO A 29 0.08 16.74 28.41
CA PRO A 29 0.89 16.11 27.38
C PRO A 29 2.02 15.27 27.97
N ILE A 30 2.17 14.04 27.49
CA ILE A 30 3.29 13.16 27.81
C ILE A 30 4.32 13.27 26.68
N ARG A 31 5.55 13.58 27.06
CA ARG A 31 6.67 13.74 26.12
C ARG A 31 7.77 12.72 26.40
N HIS A 32 8.41 12.25 25.35
CA HIS A 32 9.66 11.50 25.41
C HIS A 32 10.72 12.30 24.63
N GLY A 33 11.65 12.92 25.36
CA GLY A 33 12.55 13.93 24.81
C GLY A 33 11.74 15.09 24.19
N ARG A 34 12.00 15.40 22.91
CA ARG A 34 11.29 16.48 22.19
C ARG A 34 9.93 16.06 21.63
N ARG A 35 9.62 14.76 21.58
CA ARG A 35 8.43 14.21 20.91
C ARG A 35 7.27 14.03 21.90
N THR A 36 6.07 14.51 21.56
CA THR A 36 4.84 14.18 22.29
C THR A 36 4.41 12.77 21.92
N VAL A 37 4.25 11.90 22.93
CA VAL A 37 3.86 10.48 22.76
C VAL A 37 2.36 10.30 22.94
N GLY A 38 1.74 11.18 23.72
CA GLY A 38 0.29 11.20 23.94
C GLY A 38 -0.07 12.28 24.95
N ALA A 39 -1.29 12.25 25.43
CA ALA A 39 -1.77 13.09 26.52
C ALA A 39 -2.71 12.31 27.42
N TYR A 40 -2.67 12.58 28.72
CA TYR A 40 -3.78 12.22 29.59
C TYR A 40 -4.87 13.28 29.46
N VAL A 41 -6.06 12.82 29.12
CA VAL A 41 -7.29 13.62 29.08
C VAL A 41 -8.04 13.30 30.37
N MET A 42 -8.12 14.29 31.25
CA MET A 42 -8.90 14.22 32.47
C MET A 42 -10.24 14.91 32.24
N THR A 43 -11.30 14.21 32.55
CA THR A 43 -12.71 14.65 32.45
C THR A 43 -13.37 14.42 33.81
N ALA A 44 -14.60 14.94 34.00
CA ALA A 44 -15.36 14.67 35.23
C ALA A 44 -15.61 13.16 35.44
N GLU A 45 -15.65 12.39 34.35
CA GLU A 45 -15.90 10.94 34.33
C GLU A 45 -14.65 10.09 34.54
N GLY A 46 -13.45 10.70 34.55
CA GLY A 46 -12.19 10.01 34.81
C GLY A 46 -11.04 10.40 33.87
N ILE A 47 -9.97 9.61 33.92
CA ILE A 47 -8.70 9.86 33.24
C ILE A 47 -8.52 8.84 32.12
N ARG A 48 -8.26 9.31 30.89
CA ARG A 48 -7.98 8.47 29.72
C ARG A 48 -6.65 8.86 29.07
N PHE A 49 -5.89 7.88 28.62
CA PHE A 49 -4.70 8.13 27.82
C PHE A 49 -5.07 8.22 26.33
N GLN A 50 -4.68 9.32 25.69
CA GLN A 50 -4.86 9.56 24.27
C GLN A 50 -3.49 9.55 23.57
N PRO A 51 -3.19 8.55 22.71
CA PRO A 51 -1.92 8.50 21.98
C PRO A 51 -1.79 9.63 20.96
N ALA A 52 -0.58 10.18 20.80
CA ALA A 52 -0.27 11.13 19.73
C ALA A 52 0.05 10.35 18.45
N VAL A 53 -1.00 10.03 17.69
CA VAL A 53 -0.86 9.38 16.39
C VAL A 53 -0.57 10.44 15.33
N ASP A 54 0.64 10.41 14.78
CA ASP A 54 1.02 11.24 13.64
C ASP A 54 0.51 10.60 12.35
N VAL A 55 -0.73 10.93 11.98
CA VAL A 55 -1.41 10.41 10.79
C VAL A 55 -0.62 10.77 9.52
N THR A 56 -0.07 11.99 9.47
CA THR A 56 0.76 12.44 8.34
C THR A 56 1.97 11.54 8.17
N ARG A 57 2.68 11.24 9.26
CA ARG A 57 3.83 10.33 9.22
C ARG A 57 3.43 8.92 8.80
N ILE A 58 2.30 8.40 9.27
CA ILE A 58 1.80 7.08 8.86
C ILE A 58 1.53 7.07 7.35
N VAL A 59 0.78 8.05 6.85
CA VAL A 59 0.44 8.16 5.42
C VAL A 59 1.69 8.29 4.56
N VAL A 60 2.61 9.18 4.93
CA VAL A 60 3.89 9.36 4.20
C VAL A 60 4.70 8.06 4.19
N THR A 61 4.78 7.36 5.33
CA THR A 61 5.51 6.08 5.43
C THR A 61 4.86 5.00 4.57
N ALA A 62 3.53 4.91 4.59
CA ALA A 62 2.79 3.94 3.79
C ALA A 62 2.97 4.21 2.28
N LEU A 63 2.83 5.47 1.86
CA LEU A 63 2.99 5.87 0.46
C LEU A 63 4.41 5.65 -0.06
N THR A 64 5.42 6.01 0.74
CA THR A 64 6.83 5.77 0.36
C THR A 64 7.14 4.28 0.25
N THR A 65 6.67 3.47 1.20
CA THR A 65 6.85 2.01 1.16
C THR A 65 6.16 1.40 -0.05
N ALA A 66 4.94 1.81 -0.36
CA ALA A 66 4.21 1.36 -1.54
C ALA A 66 4.95 1.72 -2.83
N ALA A 67 5.38 2.97 -2.98
CA ALA A 67 6.11 3.43 -4.16
C ALA A 67 7.41 2.65 -4.38
N ILE A 68 8.21 2.45 -3.33
CA ILE A 68 9.45 1.65 -3.40
C ILE A 68 9.15 0.22 -3.84
N THR A 69 8.12 -0.40 -3.26
CA THR A 69 7.74 -1.79 -3.58
C THR A 69 7.33 -1.91 -5.04
N THR A 70 6.49 -0.99 -5.54
CA THR A 70 6.04 -0.98 -6.94
C THR A 70 7.22 -0.82 -7.91
N VAL A 71 8.13 0.12 -7.65
CA VAL A 71 9.34 0.31 -8.47
C VAL A 71 10.21 -0.93 -8.47
N THR A 72 10.42 -1.55 -7.31
CA THR A 72 11.24 -2.75 -7.18
C THR A 72 10.66 -3.92 -7.98
N ILE A 73 9.35 -4.14 -7.91
CA ILE A 73 8.67 -5.16 -8.70
C ILE A 73 8.77 -4.86 -10.20
N ALA A 74 8.55 -3.61 -10.60
CA ALA A 74 8.66 -3.21 -12.01
C ALA A 74 10.06 -3.49 -12.57
N ILE A 75 11.11 -3.16 -11.81
CA ILE A 75 12.50 -3.45 -12.17
C ILE A 75 12.72 -4.97 -12.27
N ALA A 76 12.28 -5.74 -11.26
CA ALA A 76 12.43 -7.18 -11.26
C ALA A 76 11.78 -7.83 -12.48
N VAL A 77 10.58 -7.37 -12.86
CA VAL A 77 9.86 -7.84 -14.05
C VAL A 77 10.60 -7.42 -15.33
N ALA A 78 11.04 -6.17 -15.43
CA ALA A 78 11.74 -5.66 -16.62
C ALA A 78 13.10 -6.34 -16.85
N VAL A 79 13.81 -6.70 -15.78
CA VAL A 79 15.13 -7.35 -15.84
C VAL A 79 15.01 -8.86 -16.01
N ARG A 80 13.87 -9.46 -15.68
CA ARG A 80 13.67 -10.92 -15.78
C ARG A 80 13.64 -11.37 -17.24
N ARG A 81 14.80 -11.78 -17.76
CA ARG A 81 14.90 -12.52 -19.02
C ARG A 81 14.53 -13.99 -18.77
N PRO A 82 13.44 -14.53 -19.37
CA PRO A 82 13.19 -15.95 -19.31
C PRO A 82 14.35 -16.70 -19.99
N PRO A 83 14.80 -17.85 -19.45
CA PRO A 83 15.82 -18.65 -20.10
C PRO A 83 15.32 -19.08 -21.49
N ALA A 84 16.17 -18.89 -22.52
CA ALA A 84 15.81 -19.19 -23.91
C ALA A 84 15.52 -20.68 -24.16
N ILE A 85 16.03 -21.56 -23.29
CA ILE A 85 15.83 -23.01 -23.35
C ILE A 85 15.64 -23.49 -21.90
N ARG A 86 14.51 -24.15 -21.62
CA ARG A 86 14.21 -24.64 -20.27
C ARG A 86 14.90 -25.98 -19.98
N SER A 87 14.95 -26.87 -20.97
CA SER A 87 15.72 -28.12 -20.88
C SER A 87 16.09 -28.67 -22.25
N VAL A 88 17.22 -29.37 -22.30
CA VAL A 88 17.74 -30.09 -23.46
C VAL A 88 17.79 -31.57 -23.08
N THR A 89 17.10 -32.43 -23.82
CA THR A 89 17.12 -33.87 -23.60
C THR A 89 17.56 -34.60 -24.86
N MET A 90 18.49 -35.54 -24.73
CA MET A 90 18.94 -36.38 -25.83
C MET A 90 18.16 -37.69 -25.82
N GLY A 91 17.54 -38.04 -26.95
CA GLY A 91 16.84 -39.31 -27.12
C GLY A 91 17.79 -40.46 -27.48
N PRO A 92 17.40 -41.72 -27.25
CA PRO A 92 18.12 -42.88 -27.77
C PRO A 92 18.19 -42.77 -29.30
N GLY A 93 19.40 -42.70 -29.86
CA GLY A 93 19.63 -42.42 -31.29
C GLY A 93 20.13 -41.01 -31.62
N GLY A 94 20.45 -40.17 -30.62
CA GLY A 94 21.19 -38.92 -30.81
C GLY A 94 20.36 -37.69 -31.17
N TRP A 95 19.03 -37.81 -31.17
CA TRP A 95 18.14 -36.67 -31.39
C TRP A 95 18.10 -35.75 -30.17
N VAL A 96 18.05 -34.44 -30.38
CA VAL A 96 17.98 -33.43 -29.31
C VAL A 96 16.57 -32.84 -29.27
N SER A 97 15.89 -33.00 -28.13
CA SER A 97 14.62 -32.32 -27.84
C SER A 97 14.86 -31.09 -26.98
N LEU A 98 14.39 -29.94 -27.46
CA LEU A 98 14.43 -28.66 -26.75
C LEU A 98 13.04 -28.38 -26.17
N LYS A 99 12.93 -28.24 -24.85
CA LYS A 99 11.67 -27.91 -24.18
C LYS A 99 11.67 -26.45 -23.70
N GLY A 100 10.51 -25.81 -23.80
CA GLY A 100 10.31 -24.42 -23.39
C GLY A 100 10.78 -23.38 -24.41
N MET A 101 11.13 -23.79 -25.63
CA MET A 101 11.43 -22.88 -26.73
C MET A 101 10.13 -22.50 -27.44
N GLN A 102 9.94 -21.22 -27.76
CA GLN A 102 8.87 -20.79 -28.66
C GLN A 102 9.17 -21.36 -30.05
N ALA A 103 8.17 -22.00 -30.69
CA ALA A 103 8.34 -22.52 -32.04
C ALA A 103 8.84 -21.39 -32.95
N PRO A 104 9.91 -21.60 -33.73
CA PRO A 104 10.38 -20.60 -34.68
C PRO A 104 9.19 -20.15 -35.54
N PRO A 105 9.02 -18.85 -35.79
CA PRO A 105 7.92 -18.39 -36.64
C PRO A 105 8.02 -19.14 -37.97
N MET A 106 6.99 -19.94 -38.27
CA MET A 106 6.87 -20.60 -39.56
C MET A 106 6.81 -19.49 -40.60
N ARG A 107 7.93 -19.27 -41.30
CA ARG A 107 8.01 -18.23 -42.32
C ARG A 107 6.90 -18.52 -43.34
N SER A 108 5.94 -17.60 -43.43
CA SER A 108 4.86 -17.69 -44.39
C SER A 108 5.44 -17.83 -45.80
N ALA A 109 4.64 -18.36 -46.73
CA ALA A 109 5.08 -18.57 -48.12
C ALA A 109 5.68 -17.29 -48.77
N ALA A 110 5.33 -16.12 -48.25
CA ALA A 110 5.77 -14.78 -48.65
C ALA A 110 7.17 -14.34 -48.17
N ALA A 111 7.90 -15.14 -47.37
CA ALA A 111 9.25 -14.77 -46.92
C ALA A 111 10.27 -14.75 -48.07
N PRO A 112 11.22 -13.79 -48.07
CA PRO A 112 12.09 -13.50 -49.21
C PRO A 112 13.05 -14.66 -49.49
N GLY A 113 13.03 -15.16 -50.74
CA GLY A 113 14.04 -16.02 -51.36
C GLY A 113 14.35 -17.38 -50.71
N ARG A 114 14.24 -18.48 -51.46
CA ARG A 114 14.76 -19.77 -50.99
C ARG A 114 16.28 -19.70 -50.79
N PRO A 115 16.83 -20.11 -49.64
CA PRO A 115 18.27 -20.15 -49.43
C PRO A 115 18.92 -21.15 -50.40
N TRP A 116 20.17 -20.89 -50.77
CA TRP A 116 20.87 -21.63 -51.83
C TRP A 116 21.00 -23.13 -51.51
N TRP A 117 21.25 -23.50 -50.25
CA TRP A 117 21.34 -24.89 -49.81
C TRP A 117 20.01 -25.63 -50.01
N ALA A 118 18.86 -24.95 -49.87
CA ALA A 118 17.56 -25.58 -50.08
C ALA A 118 17.32 -25.91 -51.57
N ARG A 119 17.94 -25.15 -52.48
CA ARG A 119 17.93 -25.47 -53.92
C ARG A 119 18.86 -26.64 -54.22
N ALA A 120 20.06 -26.63 -53.64
CA ALA A 120 21.03 -27.72 -53.79
C ALA A 120 20.46 -29.06 -53.30
N LEU A 121 19.75 -29.06 -52.16
CA LEU A 121 19.15 -30.26 -51.58
C LEU A 121 17.77 -30.62 -52.15
N ARG A 122 17.25 -29.87 -53.13
CA ARG A 122 15.87 -29.99 -53.64
C ARG A 122 14.81 -30.09 -52.52
N ALA A 123 15.03 -29.38 -51.42
CA ALA A 123 14.19 -29.47 -50.24
C ALA A 123 12.79 -28.90 -50.54
N ARG A 124 11.74 -29.72 -50.34
CA ARG A 124 10.35 -29.28 -50.46
C ARG A 124 9.92 -28.54 -49.20
N ARG A 125 9.13 -27.47 -49.35
CA ARG A 125 8.58 -26.74 -48.19
C ARG A 125 7.51 -27.62 -47.57
N LEU A 126 7.62 -27.87 -46.27
CA LEU A 126 6.52 -28.45 -45.50
C LEU A 126 5.51 -27.33 -45.25
N VAL A 127 4.40 -27.37 -45.98
CA VAL A 127 3.25 -26.50 -45.72
C VAL A 127 2.45 -27.18 -44.61
N ALA A 128 2.35 -26.55 -43.44
CA ALA A 128 1.42 -27.01 -42.42
C ALA A 128 0.01 -26.64 -42.89
N GLU A 129 -0.77 -27.64 -43.28
CA GLU A 129 -2.21 -27.49 -43.49
C GLU A 129 -2.86 -27.28 -42.11
N ARG A 130 -3.80 -26.32 -42.03
CA ARG A 130 -4.39 -25.86 -40.77
C ARG A 130 -5.64 -26.66 -40.45
#